data_AF-A0A265NFU7-F1
#
_entry.id   AF-A0A265NFU7-F1
#
_cell.length_a   1.000
_cell.length_b   1.000
_cell.length_c   1.000
_cell.angle_alpha   90.00
_cell.angle_beta   90.00
_cell.angle_gamma   90.00
#
_symmetry.space_group_name_H-M   'P 1'
#
loop_
_entity.id
_entity.type
_entity.pdbx_description
1 polymer ?
#
loop_
_entity_poly.entity_id
_entity_poly.type
_entity_poly.pdbx_seq_one_letter_code
_entity_poly.pdbx_strand_id
1 'polypeptide(L)'
;MNVRLNSIPQTTIPVSDVSKPEVSAGEAQADFADTLKSAIDSVNNAQVASDNKTEALAAGKIDDLHDVMITAQKASITLETTVQIQRKAIDAYNEIMRMQV
;
A
#
# COMPACT_ATOMS: atom_id res chain seq x y z
N MET A 1 -57.53 -37.67 6.53
CA MET A 1 -57.16 -36.95 7.78
C MET A 1 -55.71 -36.54 7.61
N ASN A 2 -55.46 -35.35 7.04
CA ASN A 2 -54.12 -34.86 6.76
C ASN A 2 -54.02 -33.46 7.34
N VAL A 3 -53.34 -33.42 8.48
CA VAL A 3 -53.12 -32.26 9.33
C VAL A 3 -52.14 -31.32 8.63
N ARG A 4 -52.45 -30.03 8.74
CA ARG A 4 -51.73 -28.89 8.16
C ARG A 4 -50.30 -28.82 8.67
N LEU A 5 -49.32 -28.76 7.77
CA LEU A 5 -47.99 -28.21 8.05
C LEU A 5 -47.96 -26.80 7.48
N ASN A 6 -48.01 -25.85 8.41
CA ASN A 6 -47.76 -24.43 8.18
C ASN A 6 -46.25 -24.25 7.92
N SER A 7 -45.88 -23.92 6.68
CA SER A 7 -44.52 -23.48 6.33
C SER A 7 -44.51 -21.96 6.23
N ILE A 8 -43.87 -21.35 7.23
CA ILE A 8 -43.39 -19.97 7.37
C ILE A 8 -43.39 -19.09 6.09
N PRO A 9 -43.88 -17.84 6.15
CA PRO A 9 -43.69 -16.88 5.08
C PRO A 9 -42.21 -16.55 4.94
N GLN A 10 -41.61 -16.85 3.78
CA GLN A 10 -40.32 -16.28 3.41
C GLN A 10 -40.52 -14.79 3.14
N THR A 11 -40.23 -13.97 4.15
CA THR A 11 -39.93 -12.56 3.94
C THR A 11 -38.62 -12.50 3.16
N THR A 12 -38.72 -12.37 1.85
CA THR A 12 -37.60 -11.99 1.00
C THR A 12 -37.17 -10.59 1.41
N ILE A 13 -35.99 -10.48 2.00
CA ILE A 13 -35.33 -9.19 2.22
C ILE A 13 -34.96 -8.67 0.83
N PRO A 14 -35.45 -7.50 0.39
CA PRO A 14 -34.95 -6.89 -0.84
C PRO A 14 -33.49 -6.50 -0.59
N VAL A 15 -32.56 -7.25 -1.19
CA VAL A 15 -31.18 -6.80 -1.33
C VAL A 15 -31.22 -5.52 -2.16
N SER A 16 -31.04 -4.39 -1.47
CA SER A 16 -30.89 -3.10 -2.12
C SER A 16 -29.66 -3.19 -3.01
N ASP A 17 -29.89 -2.97 -4.30
CA ASP A 17 -28.89 -2.79 -5.33
C ASP A 17 -27.85 -1.76 -4.84
N VAL A 18 -26.67 -2.24 -4.43
CA VAL A 18 -25.52 -1.38 -4.25
C VAL A 18 -25.05 -1.05 -5.65
N SER A 19 -25.64 0.00 -6.22
CA SER A 19 -25.19 0.58 -7.48
C SER A 19 -23.69 0.87 -7.36
N LYS A 20 -22.91 -0.02 -7.97
CA LYS A 20 -21.49 0.11 -8.18
C LYS A 20 -21.29 1.43 -8.95
N PRO A 21 -20.51 2.41 -8.45
CA PRO A 21 -20.18 3.55 -9.28
C PRO A 21 -19.36 3.00 -10.45
N GLU A 22 -19.96 2.96 -11.64
CA GLU A 22 -19.23 2.76 -12.89
C GLU A 22 -18.38 4.01 -13.13
N VAL A 23 -17.26 4.09 -12.43
CA VAL A 23 -16.14 4.94 -12.84
C VAL A 23 -15.65 4.32 -14.14
N SER A 24 -15.82 5.03 -15.25
CA SER A 24 -15.31 4.57 -16.54
C SER A 24 -13.79 4.40 -16.44
N ALA A 25 -13.23 3.39 -17.11
CA ALA A 25 -11.78 3.16 -17.11
C ALA A 25 -10.98 4.42 -17.53
N GLY A 26 -11.58 5.32 -18.31
CA GLY A 26 -10.99 6.61 -18.68
C GLY A 26 -10.95 7.64 -17.54
N GLU A 27 -11.95 7.65 -16.66
CA GLU A 27 -11.99 8.54 -15.48
C GLU A 27 -11.01 8.07 -14.41
N ALA A 28 -10.94 6.75 -14.17
CA ALA A 28 -9.95 6.15 -13.27
C ALA A 28 -8.51 6.36 -13.77
N GLN A 29 -8.29 6.39 -15.09
CA GLN A 29 -6.97 6.68 -15.67
C GLN A 29 -6.57 8.15 -15.50
N ALA A 30 -7.52 9.09 -15.59
CA ALA A 30 -7.28 10.50 -15.33
C ALA A 30 -6.95 10.75 -13.84
N ASP A 31 -7.74 10.18 -12.93
CA ASP A 31 -7.48 10.28 -11.48
C ASP A 31 -6.13 9.68 -11.08
N PHE A 32 -5.74 8.56 -11.71
CA PHE A 32 -4.42 7.97 -11.52
C PHE A 32 -3.29 8.86 -12.04
N ALA A 33 -3.46 9.46 -13.23
CA ALA A 33 -2.47 10.37 -13.81
C ALA A 33 -2.28 11.63 -12.95
N ASP A 34 -3.37 12.20 -12.41
CA ASP A 34 -3.32 13.36 -11.51
C ASP A 34 -2.69 13.02 -10.16
N THR A 35 -2.99 11.84 -9.63
CA THR A 35 -2.35 11.34 -8.40
C THR A 35 -0.85 11.10 -8.62
N LEU A 36 -0.47 10.51 -9.75
CA LEU A 36 0.93 10.28 -10.12
C LEU A 36 1.69 11.59 -10.31
N LYS A 37 1.06 12.58 -10.96
CA LYS A 37 1.64 13.91 -11.12
C LYS A 37 1.85 14.59 -9.76
N SER A 38 0.86 14.52 -8.88
CA SER A 38 0.96 15.06 -7.51
C SER A 38 2.04 14.37 -6.69
N ALA A 39 2.22 13.05 -6.86
CA ALA A 39 3.28 12.30 -6.21
C ALA A 39 4.67 12.73 -6.71
N ILE A 40 4.84 12.93 -8.03
CA ILE A 40 6.10 13.44 -8.61
C ILE A 40 6.41 14.85 -8.09
N ASP A 41 5.41 15.73 -8.05
CA ASP A 41 5.57 17.09 -7.53
C ASP A 41 5.89 17.09 -6.01
N SER A 42 5.35 16.12 -5.26
CA SER A 42 5.69 15.92 -3.84
C SER A 42 7.12 15.41 -3.64
N VAL A 43 7.60 14.51 -4.51
CA VAL A 43 8.99 14.01 -4.47
C VAL A 43 9.97 15.14 -4.78
N ASN A 44 9.65 15.99 -5.77
CA ASN A 44 10.46 17.17 -6.09
C ASN A 44 10.58 18.12 -4.89
N ASN A 45 9.46 18.41 -4.22
CA ASN A 45 9.47 19.21 -2.98
C ASN A 45 10.28 18.56 -1.86
N ALA A 46 10.15 17.24 -1.68
CA ALA A 46 10.92 16.49 -0.69
C ALA A 46 12.43 16.54 -0.98
N GLN A 47 12.83 16.48 -2.26
CA GLN A 47 14.22 16.62 -2.71
C GLN A 47 14.79 17.99 -2.32
N VAL A 48 14.09 19.08 -2.66
CA VAL A 48 14.51 20.47 -2.32
C VAL A 48 14.61 20.69 -0.81
N ALA A 49 13.67 20.12 -0.05
CA ALA A 49 13.71 20.16 1.41
C ALA A 49 14.87 19.35 1.99
N SER A 50 15.19 18.21 1.37
CA SER A 50 16.33 17.36 1.74
C SER A 50 17.65 18.06 1.46
N ASP A 51 17.78 18.77 0.33
CA ASP A 51 18.98 19.52 -0.03
C ASP A 51 19.25 20.64 0.99
N ASN A 52 18.21 21.40 1.37
CA ASN A 52 18.30 22.40 2.45
C ASN A 52 18.70 21.80 3.80
N LYS A 53 18.12 20.64 4.16
CA LYS A 53 18.48 19.94 5.40
C LYS A 53 19.90 19.37 5.35
N THR A 54 20.37 18.95 4.18
CA THR A 54 21.72 18.43 3.97
C THR A 54 22.75 19.53 4.08
N GLU A 55 22.46 20.72 3.55
CA GLU A 55 23.26 21.93 3.75
C GLU A 55 23.33 22.32 5.23
N ALA A 56 22.21 22.23 5.96
CA ALA A 56 22.16 22.45 7.41
C ALA A 56 22.88 21.35 8.22
N LEU A 57 22.95 20.10 7.73
CA LEU A 57 23.69 19.00 8.36
C LEU A 57 25.20 19.09 8.11
N ALA A 58 25.62 19.57 6.93
CA ALA A 58 27.02 19.86 6.63
C ALA A 58 27.63 20.93 7.56
N ALA A 59 26.79 21.70 8.28
CA ALA A 59 27.19 22.60 9.36
C ALA A 59 27.66 21.90 10.66
N GLY A 60 27.72 20.55 10.69
CA GLY A 60 28.64 19.82 11.57
C GLY A 60 28.18 19.56 13.01
N LYS A 61 26.91 19.19 13.24
CA LYS A 61 26.44 18.74 14.56
C LYS A 61 26.17 17.24 14.59
N ILE A 62 27.15 16.42 14.95
CA ILE A 62 26.84 15.11 15.56
C ILE A 62 27.93 14.72 16.57
N ASP A 63 27.55 14.80 17.85
CA ASP A 63 28.13 14.14 19.02
C ASP A 63 27.53 12.71 19.10
N ASP A 64 28.22 11.75 19.71
CA ASP A 64 27.78 10.35 19.98
C ASP A 64 28.06 9.27 18.90
N LEU A 65 29.27 8.72 18.97
CA LEU A 65 29.72 7.49 18.31
C LEU A 65 28.80 6.26 18.57
N HIS A 66 28.08 6.26 19.70
CA HIS A 66 27.17 5.19 20.10
C HIS A 66 25.95 5.08 19.15
N ASP A 67 25.41 6.21 18.70
CA ASP A 67 24.27 6.23 17.79
C ASP A 67 24.63 5.73 16.39
N VAL A 68 25.88 5.94 15.95
CA VAL A 68 26.39 5.39 14.68
C VAL A 68 26.37 3.85 14.71
N MET A 69 26.81 3.23 15.81
CA MET A 69 26.79 1.78 15.96
C MET A 69 25.37 1.21 16.01
N ILE A 70 24.47 1.84 16.79
CA ILE A 70 23.06 1.44 16.86
C ILE A 70 22.40 1.55 15.48
N THR A 71 22.67 2.65 14.77
CA THR A 71 22.13 2.89 13.42
C THR A 71 22.65 1.86 12.42
N ALA A 72 23.95 1.55 12.46
CA ALA A 72 24.54 0.51 11.61
C ALA A 72 23.92 -0.87 11.86
N GLN A 73 23.73 -1.24 13.13
CA GLN A 73 23.07 -2.50 13.50
C GLN A 73 21.63 -2.56 12.98
N LYS A 74 20.87 -1.47 13.16
CA LYS A 74 19.48 -1.35 12.69
C LYS A 74 19.39 -1.41 11.17
N ALA A 75 20.32 -0.77 10.45
CA ALA A 75 20.37 -0.80 8.99
C ALA A 75 20.63 -2.22 8.47
N SER A 76 21.55 -2.96 9.10
CA SER A 76 21.83 -4.36 8.73
C SER A 76 20.59 -5.26 8.85
N ILE A 77 19.89 -5.20 9.99
CA ILE A 77 18.67 -6.01 10.24
C ILE A 77 17.56 -5.61 9.27
N THR A 78 17.40 -4.31 9.00
CA THR A 78 16.39 -3.80 8.07
C THR A 78 16.65 -4.27 6.63
N LEU A 79 17.91 -4.28 6.20
CA LEU A 79 18.31 -4.75 4.89
C LEU A 79 18.00 -6.24 4.73
N GLU A 80 18.40 -7.07 5.70
CA GLU A 80 18.09 -8.50 5.70
C GLU A 80 16.59 -8.77 5.62
N THR A 81 15.80 -8.04 6.40
CA THR A 81 14.34 -8.11 6.39
C THR A 81 13.76 -7.72 5.02
N THR A 82 14.31 -6.70 4.38
CA THR A 82 13.87 -6.24 3.06
C THR A 82 14.11 -7.31 2.00
N VAL A 83 15.25 -7.99 2.04
CA VAL A 83 15.53 -9.11 1.13
C VAL A 83 14.54 -10.26 1.34
N GLN A 84 14.17 -10.56 2.58
CA GLN A 84 13.15 -11.58 2.89
C GLN A 84 11.78 -11.18 2.32
N ILE A 85 11.39 -9.91 2.44
CA ILE A 85 10.13 -9.39 1.89
C ILE A 85 10.13 -9.46 0.36
N GLN A 86 11.22 -9.06 -0.29
CA GLN A 86 11.35 -9.14 -1.76
C GLN A 86 11.17 -10.57 -2.26
N ARG A 87 11.83 -11.54 -1.62
CA ARG A 87 11.69 -12.96 -1.95
C ARG A 87 10.23 -13.41 -1.86
N LYS A 88 9.56 -13.12 -0.75
CA LYS A 88 8.13 -13.44 -0.55
C LYS A 88 7.20 -12.77 -1.56
N ALA A 89 7.51 -11.55 -1.98
CA ALA A 89 6.73 -10.86 -3.01
C ALA A 89 6.88 -11.54 -4.38
N ILE A 90 8.08 -11.97 -4.74
CA ILE A 90 8.34 -12.76 -5.96
C ILE A 90 7.62 -14.11 -5.88
N ASP A 91 7.68 -14.79 -4.74
CA ASP A 91 6.98 -16.06 -4.52
C ASP A 91 5.46 -15.90 -4.68
N ALA A 92 4.89 -14.84 -4.08
CA ALA A 92 3.47 -14.54 -4.21
C ALA A 92 3.06 -14.22 -5.66
N TYR A 93 3.90 -13.50 -6.41
CA TYR A 93 3.68 -13.26 -7.84
C TYR A 93 3.67 -14.56 -8.64
N ASN A 94 4.67 -15.43 -8.41
CA ASN A 94 4.75 -16.73 -9.06
C ASN A 94 3.56 -17.64 -8.72
N GLU A 95 3.04 -17.56 -7.50
CA GLU A 95 1.87 -18.33 -7.06
C GLU A 95 0.60 -17.88 -7.79
N ILE A 96 0.37 -16.57 -7.92
CA ILE A 96 -0.78 -16.04 -8.67
C ILE A 96 -0.73 -16.49 -10.14
N MET A 97 0.46 -16.50 -10.76
CA MET A 97 0.65 -16.98 -12.13
C MET A 97 0.34 -18.48 -12.28
N ARG A 98 0.62 -19.29 -11.25
CA ARG A 98 0.30 -20.73 -11.24
C ARG A 98 -1.18 -21.03 -11.02
N MET A 99 -1.96 -20.10 -10.46
CA MET A 99 -3.41 -20.26 -10.31
C MET A 99 -4.21 -19.95 -11.58
N GLN A 100 -3.62 -19.29 -12.59
CA GLN A 100 -4.32 -18.80 -13.78
C GLN A 100 -4.17 -19.69 -15.04
N VAL A 101 -3.56 -20.88 -14.93
CA VAL A 101 -3.51 -21.88 -16.02
C VAL A 101 -4.56 -22.98 -15.84
#